data_AF-A0A268AB22-F1
#
_entry.id   AF-A0A268AB22-F1
#
_cell.length_a   1.000
_cell.length_b   1.000
_cell.length_c   1.000
_cell.angle_alpha   90.00
_cell.angle_beta   90.00
_cell.angle_gamma   90.00
#
_symmetry.space_group_name_H-M   'P 1'
#
loop_
_entity.id
_entity.type
_entity.pdbx_description
1 polymer ?
#
loop_
_entity_poly.entity_id
_entity_poly.type
_entity_poly.pdbx_seq_one_letter_code
_entity_poly.pdbx_strand_id
1 'polypeptide(L)' 'MKLYSEREAAKKLGLSIGTIQRMCETGKLKDCHKINDTWQIPQDNFITNKTHDLKSESYVRYLDRKNSLHGNLDEFDL' A
#
# COMPACT_ATOMS: atom_id res chain seq x y z
N MET A 1 15.65 13.84 -6.65
CA MET A 1 14.87 13.20 -5.58
C MET A 1 13.52 12.83 -6.16
N LYS A 2 13.06 11.58 -6.02
CA LYS A 2 11.79 11.13 -6.59
C LYS A 2 10.69 11.31 -5.54
N LEU A 3 9.63 12.01 -5.91
CA LEU A 3 8.47 12.25 -5.07
C LEU A 3 7.29 11.46 -5.63
N TYR A 4 6.45 10.97 -4.73
CA TYR A 4 5.20 10.29 -5.06
C TYR A 4 4.03 11.16 -4.63
N SER A 5 3.02 11.24 -5.49
CA SER A 5 1.72 11.76 -5.08
C SER A 5 1.04 10.82 -4.08
N GLU A 6 0.12 11.32 -3.27
CA GLU A 6 -0.74 10.51 -2.41
C GLU A 6 -1.43 9.34 -3.13
N ARG A 7 -1.82 9.52 -4.41
CA ARG A 7 -2.41 8.46 -5.23
C ARG A 7 -1.41 7.37 -5.56
N GLU A 8 -0.21 7.74 -5.95
CA GLU A 8 0.84 6.77 -6.26
C GLU A 8 1.31 6.04 -5.00
N ALA A 9 1.46 6.76 -3.90
CA ALA A 9 1.78 6.19 -2.60
C ALA A 9 0.69 5.22 -2.11
N ALA A 10 -0.59 5.59 -2.27
CA ALA A 10 -1.74 4.74 -1.96
C ALA A 10 -1.70 3.45 -2.76
N LYS A 11 -1.47 3.54 -4.08
CA LYS A 11 -1.36 2.38 -4.96
C LYS A 11 -0.17 1.48 -4.58
N LYS A 12 0.96 2.08 -4.20
CA LYS A 12 2.18 1.35 -3.85
C LYS A 12 2.07 0.64 -2.50
N LEU A 13 1.41 1.26 -1.52
CA LEU A 13 1.21 0.70 -0.19
C LEU A 13 -0.05 -0.18 -0.09
N GLY A 14 -0.90 -0.20 -1.13
CA GLY A 14 -2.20 -0.87 -1.08
C GLY A 14 -3.15 -0.23 -0.06
N LEU A 15 -2.96 1.04 0.25
CA LEU A 15 -3.75 1.78 1.24
C LEU A 15 -4.70 2.76 0.56
N SER A 16 -5.72 3.21 1.28
CA SER A 16 -6.59 4.28 0.79
C SER A 16 -5.84 5.62 0.74
N ILE A 17 -6.23 6.50 -0.19
CA ILE A 17 -5.68 7.86 -0.28
C ILE A 17 -5.83 8.60 1.05
N GLY A 18 -6.98 8.46 1.72
CA GLY A 18 -7.21 9.07 3.04
C GLY A 18 -6.30 8.52 4.14
N THR A 19 -5.92 7.24 4.06
CA THR A 19 -4.92 6.65 4.97
C THR A 19 -3.55 7.30 4.75
N ILE A 20 -3.14 7.50 3.49
CA ILE A 20 -1.88 8.17 3.16
C ILE A 20 -1.88 9.62 3.65
N GLN A 21 -2.97 10.37 3.41
CA GLN A 21 -3.11 11.75 3.90
C GLN A 21 -2.98 11.82 5.42
N ARG A 22 -3.68 10.94 6.16
CA ARG A 22 -3.53 10.84 7.63
C ARG A 22 -2.11 10.48 8.05
N MET A 23 -1.41 9.62 7.31
CA MET A 23 -0.03 9.26 7.63
C MET A 23 0.94 10.43 7.42
N CYS A 24 0.69 11.28 6.43
CA CYS A 24 1.41 12.54 6.25
C CYS A 24 1.09 13.53 7.39
N GLU A 25 -0.18 13.69 7.76
CA GLU A 25 -0.62 14.59 8.84
C GLU A 25 -0.10 14.18 10.22
N THR A 26 -0.07 12.87 10.49
CA THR A 26 0.41 12.31 11.77
C THR A 26 1.93 12.20 11.85
N GLY A 27 2.66 12.56 10.78
CA GLY A 27 4.12 12.49 10.73
C GLY A 27 4.69 11.07 10.68
N LYS A 28 3.87 10.05 10.37
CA LYS A 28 4.34 8.68 10.14
C LYS A 28 5.17 8.58 8.86
N LEU A 29 4.85 9.39 7.86
CA LEU A 29 5.68 9.60 6.68
C LEU A 29 6.47 10.89 6.89
N LYS A 30 7.81 10.81 6.83
CA LYS A 30 8.71 11.95 7.05
C LYS A 30 8.79 12.83 5.80
N ASP A 31 9.00 14.12 5.99
CA ASP A 31 9.25 15.08 4.90
C ASP A 31 8.13 15.09 3.83
N CYS A 32 6.89 14.83 4.25
CA CYS A 32 5.72 14.98 3.40
C CYS A 32 5.31 16.45 3.30
N HIS A 33 5.17 16.94 2.08
CA HIS A 33 4.82 18.33 1.81
C HIS A 33 3.59 18.41 0.92
N LYS A 34 2.64 19.26 1.28
CA LYS A 34 1.45 19.50 0.45
C LYS A 34 1.75 20.63 -0.55
N ILE A 35 1.70 20.33 -1.84
CA ILE A 35 1.89 21.29 -2.94
C ILE A 35 0.64 21.26 -3.82
N ASN A 36 -0.02 22.41 -4.01
CA ASN A 36 -1.22 22.53 -4.85
C ASN A 36 -2.29 21.48 -4.55
N ASP A 37 -2.61 21.35 -3.26
CA ASP A 37 -3.58 20.39 -2.72
C ASP A 37 -3.20 18.89 -2.86
N THR A 38 -1.98 18.59 -3.33
CA THR A 38 -1.48 17.22 -3.45
C THR A 38 -0.31 16.99 -2.50
N TRP A 39 -0.33 15.89 -1.74
CA TRP A 39 0.80 15.48 -0.91
C TRP A 39 1.93 14.91 -1.77
N GLN A 40 3.12 15.44 -1.56
CA GLN A 40 4.39 14.98 -2.08
C GLN A 40 5.10 14.16 -1.02
N ILE A 41 5.30 12.88 -1.31
CA ILE A 41 5.86 11.91 -0.38
C ILE A 41 7.22 11.47 -0.93
N PRO A 42 8.31 11.70 -0.19
CA PRO A 42 9.64 11.23 -0.57
C PRO A 42 9.70 9.72 -0.72
N GLN A 43 10.43 9.26 -1.74
CA GLN A 43 10.70 7.84 -1.95
C GLN A 43 11.34 7.17 -0.72
N ASP A 44 12.11 7.93 0.07
CA ASP A 44 12.85 7.40 1.22
C ASP A 44 11.94 6.88 2.34
N ASN A 45 10.67 7.27 2.37
CA ASN A 45 9.68 6.70 3.30
C ASN A 45 9.29 5.26 2.97
N PHE A 46 9.56 4.81 1.75
CA PHE A 46 9.19 3.48 1.31
C PHE A 46 10.40 2.55 1.49
N ILE A 47 10.39 1.76 2.58
CA ILE A 47 11.37 0.70 2.85
C ILE A 47 11.19 -0.48 1.87
N THR A 48 10.06 -0.55 1.15
CA THR A 48 9.77 -1.64 0.23
C THR A 48 10.71 -1.66 -0.97
N ASN A 49 11.52 -2.72 -1.02
CA ASN A 49 12.24 -3.13 -2.21
C ASN A 49 11.23 -3.74 -3.20
N LYS A 50 11.34 -3.45 -4.51
CA LYS A 50 10.41 -3.91 -5.57
C LYS A 50 10.08 -5.42 -5.49
N THR A 51 10.98 -6.21 -4.92
CA THR A 51 10.86 -7.65 -4.70
C THR A 51 9.79 -8.05 -3.68
N HIS A 52 9.51 -7.22 -2.66
CA HIS A 52 8.46 -7.50 -1.67
C HIS A 52 7.06 -7.24 -2.23
N ASP A 53 6.89 -6.14 -2.99
CA ASP A 53 5.61 -5.80 -3.61
C ASP A 53 5.17 -6.89 -4.61
N LEU A 54 6.12 -7.39 -5.43
CA LEU A 54 5.87 -8.49 -6.36
C LEU A 54 5.52 -9.82 -5.67
N LYS A 55 6.16 -10.13 -4.54
CA LYS A 55 5.84 -11.33 -3.77
C LYS A 55 4.43 -11.26 -3.18
N SER A 56 4.04 -10.13 -2.61
CA SER A 56 2.71 -9.93 -2.04
C SER A 56 1.61 -10.11 -3.09
N GLU A 57 1.77 -9.50 -4.27
CA GLU A 57 0.78 -9.62 -5.36
C GLU A 57 0.64 -11.07 -5.85
N SER A 58 1.75 -11.80 -5.96
CA SER A 58 1.72 -13.21 -6.35
C SER A 58 1.00 -14.11 -5.35
N TYR A 59 1.11 -13.79 -4.05
CA TYR A 59 0.51 -14.57 -2.98
C TYR A 59 -1.00 -14.36 -2.87
N VAL A 60 -1.45 -13.11 -3.03
CA VAL A 60 -2.90 -12.78 -3.06
C VAL A 60 -3.58 -13.49 -4.24
N ARG A 61 -2.99 -13.44 -5.45
CA ARG A 61 -3.53 -14.15 -6.61
C ARG A 61 -3.60 -15.67 -6.42
N TYR A 62 -2.64 -16.24 -5.70
CA TYR A 62 -2.65 -17.66 -5.35
C TYR A 62 -3.79 -18.00 -4.40
N LEU A 63 -4.02 -17.19 -3.37
CA LEU A 63 -5.12 -17.38 -2.42
C LEU A 63 -6.49 -17.21 -3.08
N ASP A 64 -6.67 -16.20 -3.93
CA ASP A 64 -7.91 -16.01 -4.70
C ASP A 64 -8.21 -17.23 -5.59
N ARG A 65 -7.18 -17.75 -6.27
CA ARG A 65 -7.31 -18.96 -7.09
C ARG A 65 -7.67 -20.18 -6.24
N LYS A 66 -7.06 -20.34 -5.06
CA LYS A 66 -7.34 -21.44 -4.14
C LYS A 66 -8.78 -21.37 -3.60
N ASN A 67 -9.21 -20.18 -3.17
CA ASN A 67 -10.56 -19.94 -2.64
C ASN A 67 -11.64 -20.14 -3.71
N SER A 68 -11.38 -19.74 -4.96
CA SER A 68 -12.30 -19.95 -6.09
C SER A 68 -12.46 -21.43 -6.47
N LEU A 69 -11.49 -22.29 -6.16
CA LEU A 69 -11.52 -23.72 -6.51
C LEU A 69 -12.14 -24.60 -5.43
N HIS A 70 -12.04 -24.20 -4.16
CA HIS A 70 -12.49 -25.02 -3.03
C HIS A 70 -13.87 -24.66 -2.47
N GLY A 71 -14.50 -23.56 -2.93
CA GLY A 71 -15.65 -22.99 -2.22
C GLY A 71 -15.21 -22.44 -0.86
N ASN A 72 -16.00 -21.56 -0.25
CA ASN A 72 -15.69 -20.99 1.06
C ASN A 72 -15.61 -22.10 2.14
N LEU A 73 -14.44 -22.69 2.33
CA LEU A 73 -14.10 -23.47 3.50
C LEU A 73 -13.65 -22.47 4.56
N ASP A 74 -14.59 -22.10 5.43
CA ASP A 74 -14.30 -21.37 6.66
C ASP A 74 -13.52 -22.34 7.58
N GLU A 75 -12.20 -22.37 7.44
CA GLU A 75 -11.29 -23.19 8.26
C GLU A 75 -10.91 -22.48 9.58
N PHE A 76 -11.67 -21.46 9.97
CA PHE A 76 -11.61 -20.88 11.32
C PHE A 76 -12.82 -21.37 12.13
N ASP A 77 -12.71 -22.57 12.70
CA ASP A 77 -13.49 -22.90 13.90
C ASP A 77 -12.92 -22.06 15.05
N LEU A 78 -13.62 -20.99 15.41
CA LEU A 78 -13.37 -20.11 16.56
C LEU A 78 -14.17 -20.57 17.79
#